data_AF-A0A6A5HMH1-F1
#
_entry.id   AF-A0A6A5HMH1-F1
#
_cell.length_a   1.000
_cell.length_b   1.000
_cell.length_c   1.000
_cell.angle_alpha   90.00
_cell.angle_beta   90.00
_cell.angle_gamma   90.00
#
_symmetry.space_group_name_H-M   'P 1'
#
loop_
_entity.id
_entity.type
_entity.pdbx_description
1 polymer ?
#
loop_
_entity_poly.entity_id
_entity_poly.type
_entity_poly.pdbx_seq_one_letter_code
_entity_poly.pdbx_strand_id
1 'polypeptide(L)'
;MDDDDGTVLYSDIKKSGFQITNYILDLLHEKLETLKMDFNLIDDWKGFLAERCLKSVPRIEILSKTVSSEKLSSLFNNIENQLRHVHIHSKVEGPVSTSLNIFRSDVLIFYETSWITREHLLGFNGKYLCFINPTFGVEEIIEFIKHWKNGNNTTFVALLTVEVPQEFMDRGRFISEFDAKPWDPTKREKCFIYEKEITDKQNVVADLSKGLDFERDDGLLATIKIRPSRNVRHHRFQFFVWHKRFTTSE
;
A
#
# COMPACT_ATOMS: atom_id res chain seq x y z
N MET A 1 10.92 -6.71 17.41
CA MET A 1 11.60 -7.99 17.53
C MET A 1 10.52 -9.05 17.50
N ASP A 2 10.54 -9.79 16.40
CA ASP A 2 10.15 -11.18 16.14
C ASP A 2 8.78 -11.70 16.62
N ASP A 3 7.91 -11.95 15.63
CA ASP A 3 7.67 -13.31 15.13
C ASP A 3 7.11 -13.17 13.71
N ASP A 4 7.95 -13.42 12.71
CA ASP A 4 7.59 -13.50 11.30
C ASP A 4 8.09 -14.86 10.85
N ASP A 5 7.22 -15.88 10.82
CA ASP A 5 7.49 -17.24 10.31
C ASP A 5 7.67 -17.23 8.78
N GLY A 6 8.35 -16.22 8.26
CA GLY A 6 8.89 -16.22 6.92
C GLY A 6 10.13 -17.09 6.90
N THR A 7 10.02 -18.30 6.36
CA THR A 7 11.20 -19.12 6.07
C THR A 7 12.02 -18.39 4.99
N VAL A 8 13.11 -17.73 5.38
CA VAL A 8 14.13 -17.28 4.42
C VAL A 8 14.82 -18.54 3.93
N LEU A 9 14.44 -19.03 2.75
CA LEU A 9 15.11 -20.15 2.10
C LEU A 9 16.48 -19.67 1.59
N TYR A 10 17.47 -19.75 2.48
CA TYR A 10 18.87 -19.65 2.13
C TYR A 10 19.34 -21.03 1.68
N SER A 11 19.77 -21.13 0.42
CA SER A 11 20.41 -22.33 -0.13
C SER A 11 21.84 -21.97 -0.51
N ASP A 12 22.82 -22.60 0.14
CA ASP A 12 24.24 -22.53 -0.20
C ASP A 12 24.57 -23.35 -1.45
N ILE A 13 23.67 -24.24 -1.87
CA ILE A 13 23.72 -24.92 -3.16
C ILE A 13 23.34 -23.91 -4.25
N LYS A 14 24.32 -23.59 -5.11
CA LYS A 14 24.12 -22.72 -6.27
C LYS A 14 22.98 -23.25 -7.14
N LYS A 15 22.00 -22.40 -7.43
CA LYS A 15 20.83 -22.65 -8.31
C LYS A 15 19.75 -23.62 -7.79
N SER A 16 19.76 -24.01 -6.52
CA SER A 16 18.74 -24.95 -5.99
C SER A 16 17.71 -24.33 -5.04
N GLY A 17 17.83 -23.05 -4.68
CA GLY A 17 16.93 -22.41 -3.70
C GLY A 17 15.46 -22.66 -4.03
N PHE A 18 15.06 -22.39 -5.27
CA PHE A 18 13.70 -22.66 -5.73
C PHE A 18 13.41 -24.13 -6.06
N GLN A 19 14.40 -24.96 -6.35
CA GLN A 19 14.18 -26.40 -6.52
C GLN A 19 13.73 -27.04 -5.20
N ILE A 20 14.35 -26.65 -4.09
CA ILE A 20 13.95 -27.07 -2.74
C ILE A 20 12.59 -26.47 -2.39
N THR A 21 12.37 -25.18 -2.65
CA THR A 21 11.05 -24.54 -2.45
C THR A 21 9.94 -25.27 -3.20
N ASN A 22 10.12 -25.49 -4.51
CA ASN A 22 9.12 -26.15 -5.35
C ASN A 22 8.88 -27.58 -4.88
N TYR A 23 9.93 -28.34 -4.52
CA TYR A 23 9.76 -29.68 -3.97
C TYR A 23 8.94 -29.70 -2.69
N ILE A 24 9.19 -28.77 -1.76
CA ILE A 24 8.44 -28.67 -0.50
C ILE A 24 6.98 -28.28 -0.78
N LEU A 25 6.76 -27.28 -1.64
CA LEU A 25 5.41 -26.85 -2.04
C LEU A 25 4.64 -27.99 -2.70
N ASP A 26 5.27 -28.73 -3.61
CA ASP A 26 4.67 -29.89 -4.27
C ASP A 26 4.36 -31.02 -3.27
N LEU A 27 5.28 -31.29 -2.33
CA LEU A 27 5.12 -32.32 -1.29
C LEU A 27 3.97 -31.98 -0.32
N LEU A 28 3.84 -30.71 0.05
CA LEU A 28 2.80 -30.24 0.96
C LEU A 28 1.47 -29.94 0.23
N HIS A 29 1.48 -29.96 -1.10
CA HIS A 29 0.37 -29.47 -1.93
C HIS A 29 -0.01 -28.01 -1.63
N GLU A 30 0.98 -27.19 -1.28
CA GLU A 30 0.83 -25.80 -0.87
C GLU A 30 1.36 -24.83 -1.93
N LYS A 31 1.03 -23.55 -1.79
CA LYS A 31 1.52 -22.46 -2.66
C LYS A 31 2.43 -21.51 -1.90
N LEU A 32 3.29 -20.82 -2.63
CA LEU A 32 4.10 -19.74 -2.06
C LEU A 32 3.21 -18.52 -1.78
N GLU A 33 2.89 -18.29 -0.51
CA GLU A 33 2.00 -17.21 -0.08
C GLU A 33 2.71 -15.86 0.04
N THR A 34 3.96 -15.84 0.47
CA THR A 34 4.72 -14.60 0.67
C THR A 34 6.14 -14.75 0.14
N LEU A 35 6.59 -13.74 -0.59
CA LEU A 35 7.96 -13.64 -1.10
C LEU A 35 8.59 -12.34 -0.62
N LYS A 36 9.60 -12.47 0.24
CA LYS A 36 10.48 -11.36 0.64
C LYS A 36 11.82 -11.53 -0.05
N MET A 37 12.32 -10.49 -0.70
CA MET A 37 13.53 -10.62 -1.51
C MET A 37 14.37 -9.35 -1.57
N ASP A 38 15.68 -9.55 -1.70
CA ASP A 38 16.64 -8.53 -2.13
C ASP A 38 17.16 -8.91 -3.52
N PHE A 39 16.84 -8.09 -4.53
CA PHE A 39 17.30 -8.23 -5.92
C PHE A 39 18.83 -8.27 -6.06
N ASN A 40 19.58 -7.73 -5.09
CA ASN A 40 21.04 -7.77 -5.10
C ASN A 40 21.60 -9.16 -4.75
N LEU A 41 20.78 -10.04 -4.18
CA LEU A 41 21.15 -11.42 -3.85
C LEU A 41 20.75 -12.42 -4.96
N ILE A 42 20.17 -11.94 -6.07
CA ILE A 42 19.69 -12.78 -7.17
C ILE A 42 20.62 -12.61 -8.37
N ASP A 43 21.56 -13.55 -8.50
CA ASP A 43 22.53 -13.59 -9.61
C ASP A 43 21.87 -13.98 -10.94
N ASP A 44 21.05 -15.04 -10.94
CA ASP A 44 20.35 -15.55 -12.13
C ASP A 44 18.91 -15.02 -12.18
N TRP A 45 18.76 -13.76 -12.59
CA TRP A 45 17.45 -13.12 -12.68
C TRP A 45 16.49 -13.82 -13.65
N LYS A 46 16.99 -14.35 -14.77
CA LYS A 46 16.16 -15.06 -15.75
C LYS A 46 15.68 -16.41 -15.21
N GLY A 47 16.58 -17.18 -14.60
CA GLY A 47 16.24 -18.42 -13.92
C GLY A 47 15.24 -18.20 -12.81
N PHE A 48 15.46 -17.17 -11.98
CA PHE A 48 14.54 -16.74 -10.93
C PHE A 48 13.13 -16.51 -11.47
N LEU A 49 12.96 -15.66 -12.50
CA LEU A 49 11.64 -15.39 -13.07
C LEU A 49 10.97 -16.61 -13.73
N ALA A 50 11.73 -17.62 -14.12
CA ALA A 50 11.18 -18.84 -14.70
C ALA A 50 10.52 -19.77 -13.66
N GLU A 51 10.69 -19.49 -12.37
CA GLU A 51 10.17 -20.33 -11.29
C GLU A 51 8.64 -20.29 -11.22
N ARG A 52 8.02 -21.47 -11.28
CA ARG A 52 6.55 -21.60 -11.37
C ARG A 52 5.84 -21.02 -10.16
N CYS A 53 6.42 -21.19 -8.96
CA CYS A 53 5.82 -20.68 -7.74
C CYS A 53 5.68 -19.15 -7.75
N LEU A 54 6.51 -18.42 -8.51
CA LEU A 54 6.46 -16.96 -8.61
C LEU A 54 5.20 -16.45 -9.33
N LYS A 55 4.62 -17.26 -10.21
CA LYS A 55 3.47 -16.87 -11.05
C LYS A 55 2.23 -16.53 -10.24
N SER A 56 2.09 -17.13 -9.06
CA SER A 56 0.88 -17.05 -8.25
C SER A 56 1.06 -16.38 -6.89
N VAL A 57 2.23 -15.80 -6.59
CA VAL A 57 2.51 -15.23 -5.26
C VAL A 57 1.62 -14.02 -4.99
N PRO A 58 0.77 -14.04 -3.95
CA PRO A 58 -0.14 -12.94 -3.65
C PRO A 58 0.54 -11.80 -2.88
N ARG A 59 1.63 -12.08 -2.13
CA ARG A 59 2.33 -11.10 -1.31
C ARG A 59 3.81 -10.99 -1.64
N ILE A 60 4.27 -9.78 -1.94
CA ILE A 60 5.65 -9.48 -2.30
C ILE A 60 6.20 -8.34 -1.46
N GLU A 61 7.41 -8.51 -0.93
CA GLU A 61 8.17 -7.50 -0.22
C GLU A 61 9.57 -7.39 -0.83
N ILE A 62 9.87 -6.24 -1.43
CA ILE A 62 11.18 -5.93 -2.02
C ILE A 62 11.99 -5.13 -1.00
N LEU A 63 13.02 -5.78 -0.46
CA LEU A 63 13.87 -5.26 0.63
C LEU A 63 15.15 -4.60 0.13
N SER A 64 15.45 -4.69 -1.17
CA SER A 64 16.62 -4.06 -1.77
C SER A 64 16.65 -2.56 -1.49
N LYS A 65 17.83 -1.99 -1.25
CA LYS A 65 17.98 -0.54 -1.13
C LYS A 65 17.67 0.19 -2.44
N THR A 66 18.13 -0.37 -3.55
CA THR A 66 17.95 0.18 -4.91
C THR A 66 17.62 -0.94 -5.88
N VAL A 67 16.73 -0.68 -6.83
CA VAL A 67 16.39 -1.59 -7.94
C VAL A 67 16.24 -0.80 -9.23
N SER A 68 16.49 -1.43 -10.38
CA SER A 68 16.18 -0.80 -11.67
C SER A 68 14.70 -0.99 -12.03
N SER A 69 14.13 -0.02 -12.75
CA SER A 69 12.75 -0.06 -13.24
C SER A 69 12.49 -1.26 -14.14
N GLU A 70 13.49 -1.73 -14.88
CA GLU A 70 13.41 -2.90 -15.77
C GLU A 70 13.31 -4.20 -14.97
N LYS A 71 14.14 -4.36 -13.92
CA LYS A 71 14.05 -5.52 -13.02
C LYS A 71 12.67 -5.53 -12.34
N LEU A 72 12.25 -4.38 -11.80
CA LEU A 72 10.95 -4.23 -11.17
C LEU A 72 9.81 -4.65 -12.12
N SER A 73 9.83 -4.09 -13.34
CA SER A 73 8.81 -4.38 -14.36
C SER A 73 8.83 -5.85 -14.77
N SER A 74 10.01 -6.45 -14.96
CA SER A 74 10.13 -7.85 -15.36
C SER A 74 9.59 -8.83 -14.30
N LEU A 75 9.79 -8.54 -13.01
CA LEU A 75 9.19 -9.31 -11.92
C LEU A 75 7.68 -9.24 -11.99
N PHE A 76 7.15 -8.02 -12.00
CA PHE A 76 5.73 -7.81 -11.81
C PHE A 76 4.92 -8.22 -13.04
N ASN A 77 5.45 -8.03 -14.26
CA ASN A 77 4.86 -8.58 -15.48
C ASN A 77 4.92 -10.11 -15.55
N ASN A 78 5.78 -10.76 -14.77
CA ASN A 78 5.85 -12.22 -14.72
C ASN A 78 4.73 -12.85 -13.87
N ILE A 79 4.07 -12.07 -13.03
CA ILE A 79 3.02 -12.55 -12.11
C ILE A 79 1.68 -12.58 -12.84
N GLU A 80 1.04 -13.74 -12.81
CA GLU A 80 -0.19 -14.01 -13.56
C GLU A 80 -1.43 -13.77 -12.69
N ASN A 81 -1.32 -14.00 -11.38
CA ASN A 81 -2.42 -13.80 -10.44
C ASN A 81 -2.50 -12.34 -9.96
N GLN A 82 -3.67 -11.97 -9.42
CA GLN A 82 -3.85 -10.69 -8.75
C GLN A 82 -2.95 -10.59 -7.52
N LEU A 83 -2.10 -9.57 -7.51
CA LEU A 83 -1.31 -9.18 -6.35
C LEU A 83 -2.24 -8.66 -5.26
N ARG A 84 -2.10 -9.20 -4.05
CA ARG A 84 -2.84 -8.71 -2.88
C ARG A 84 -2.03 -7.68 -2.12
N HIS A 85 -0.77 -7.98 -1.81
CA HIS A 85 0.08 -7.12 -0.97
C HIS A 85 1.44 -6.90 -1.60
N VAL A 86 1.82 -5.63 -1.74
CA VAL A 86 3.12 -5.25 -2.31
C VAL A 86 3.77 -4.21 -1.41
N HIS A 87 4.97 -4.52 -0.95
CA HIS A 87 5.82 -3.62 -0.17
C HIS A 87 7.10 -3.35 -0.95
N ILE A 88 7.41 -2.07 -1.17
CA ILE A 88 8.61 -1.65 -1.90
C ILE A 88 9.43 -0.75 -0.98
N HIS A 89 10.55 -1.29 -0.50
CA HIS A 89 11.53 -0.56 0.31
C HIS A 89 12.59 0.15 -0.53
N SER A 90 12.58 -0.10 -1.83
CA SER A 90 13.65 0.29 -2.74
C SER A 90 13.44 1.67 -3.33
N LYS A 91 14.55 2.40 -3.48
CA LYS A 91 14.66 3.41 -4.52
C LYS A 91 14.61 2.71 -5.88
N VAL A 92 13.79 3.22 -6.80
CA VAL A 92 13.74 2.69 -8.17
C VAL A 92 14.50 3.62 -9.11
N GLU A 93 15.43 3.06 -9.87
CA GLU A 93 16.22 3.77 -10.89
C GLU A 93 15.58 3.61 -12.27
N GLY A 94 15.32 4.74 -12.91
CA GLY A 94 14.61 4.79 -14.19
C GLY A 94 13.10 4.99 -14.04
N PRO A 95 12.41 5.31 -15.15
CA PRO A 95 10.97 5.56 -15.13
C PRO A 95 10.19 4.26 -14.93
N VAL A 96 9.23 4.27 -14.01
CA VAL A 96 8.27 3.17 -13.83
C VAL A 96 7.01 3.46 -14.64
N SER A 97 6.45 2.42 -15.26
CA SER A 97 5.18 2.54 -15.98
C SER A 97 4.01 2.63 -14.99
N THR A 98 3.10 3.57 -15.22
CA THR A 98 1.84 3.69 -14.46
C THR A 98 0.89 2.52 -14.71
N SER A 99 1.09 1.74 -15.78
CA SER A 99 0.30 0.55 -16.11
C SER A 99 0.80 -0.73 -15.45
N LEU A 100 1.90 -0.67 -14.68
CA LEU A 100 2.45 -1.86 -14.02
C LEU A 100 1.41 -2.45 -13.05
N ASN A 101 1.24 -3.76 -13.05
CA ASN A 101 0.16 -4.43 -12.29
C ASN A 101 0.23 -4.20 -10.77
N ILE A 102 1.37 -3.76 -10.22
CA ILE A 102 1.49 -3.34 -8.81
C ILE A 102 0.49 -2.27 -8.42
N PHE A 103 0.13 -1.36 -9.32
CA PHE A 103 -0.82 -0.28 -9.06
C PHE A 103 -2.27 -0.77 -9.00
N ARG A 104 -2.51 -2.06 -9.27
CA ARG A 104 -3.79 -2.75 -9.11
C ARG A 104 -3.80 -3.73 -7.93
N SER A 105 -2.73 -3.74 -7.13
CA SER A 105 -2.70 -4.57 -5.92
C SER A 105 -3.69 -4.05 -4.89
N ASP A 106 -4.23 -4.94 -4.05
CA ASP A 106 -5.17 -4.53 -3.00
C ASP A 106 -4.48 -3.59 -2.00
N VAL A 107 -3.25 -3.90 -1.60
CA VAL A 107 -2.42 -3.14 -0.67
C VAL A 107 -1.07 -2.83 -1.30
N LEU A 108 -0.74 -1.54 -1.39
CA LEU A 108 0.53 -1.06 -1.91
C LEU A 108 1.21 -0.12 -0.91
N ILE A 109 2.41 -0.48 -0.47
CA ILE A 109 3.19 0.27 0.53
C ILE A 109 4.55 0.64 -0.03
N PHE A 110 4.87 1.94 0.01
CA PHE A 110 6.16 2.48 -0.39
C PHE A 110 6.90 3.04 0.82
N TYR A 111 8.14 2.58 1.03
CA TYR A 111 9.03 3.15 2.04
C TYR A 111 10.05 4.14 1.47
N GLU A 112 10.20 4.15 0.14
CA GLU A 112 10.98 5.12 -0.61
C GLU A 112 10.14 5.61 -1.79
N THR A 113 9.87 6.91 -1.82
CA THR A 113 8.87 7.50 -2.73
C THR A 113 9.48 8.42 -3.78
N SER A 114 10.80 8.60 -3.82
CA SER A 114 11.47 9.58 -4.70
C SER A 114 11.16 9.40 -6.20
N TRP A 115 10.67 8.23 -6.60
CA TRP A 115 10.35 7.85 -7.97
C TRP A 115 8.84 7.86 -8.26
N ILE A 116 8.00 8.07 -7.24
CA ILE A 116 6.55 8.13 -7.38
C ILE A 116 6.19 9.51 -7.95
N THR A 117 5.37 9.48 -9.00
CA THR A 117 4.86 10.70 -9.64
C THR A 117 3.37 10.84 -9.40
N ARG A 118 2.83 12.00 -9.75
CA ARG A 118 1.39 12.27 -9.76
C ARG A 118 0.61 11.21 -10.52
N GLU A 119 1.08 10.81 -11.70
CA GLU A 119 0.40 9.84 -12.56
C GLU A 119 0.35 8.45 -11.92
N HIS A 120 1.34 8.09 -11.11
CA HIS A 120 1.32 6.84 -10.33
C HIS A 120 0.27 6.88 -9.23
N LEU A 121 0.15 8.01 -8.52
CA LEU A 121 -0.88 8.21 -7.51
C LEU A 121 -2.28 8.12 -8.12
N LEU A 122 -2.52 8.85 -9.23
CA LEU A 122 -3.81 8.89 -9.90
C LEU A 122 -4.15 7.58 -10.62
N GLY A 123 -3.14 6.82 -11.05
CA GLY A 123 -3.32 5.52 -11.69
C GLY A 123 -3.56 4.35 -10.72
N PHE A 124 -3.41 4.57 -9.41
CA PHE A 124 -3.65 3.54 -8.41
C PHE A 124 -5.13 3.14 -8.37
N ASN A 125 -5.39 1.84 -8.49
CA ASN A 125 -6.73 1.27 -8.47
C ASN A 125 -6.82 0.06 -7.52
N GLY A 126 -6.19 0.18 -6.36
CA GLY A 126 -6.30 -0.78 -5.25
C GLY A 126 -7.20 -0.28 -4.12
N LYS A 127 -7.11 -0.94 -2.96
CA LYS A 127 -7.90 -0.63 -1.76
C LYS A 127 -7.13 0.24 -0.78
N TYR A 128 -5.87 -0.08 -0.57
CA TYR A 128 -5.02 0.54 0.45
C TYR A 128 -3.72 1.02 -0.17
N LEU A 129 -3.42 2.29 0.05
CA LEU A 129 -2.19 2.93 -0.41
C LEU A 129 -1.47 3.55 0.79
N CYS A 130 -0.19 3.22 0.95
CA CYS A 130 0.61 3.68 2.08
C CYS A 130 1.96 4.24 1.62
N PHE A 131 2.33 5.38 2.19
CA PHE A 131 3.62 6.03 1.94
C PHE A 131 4.30 6.38 3.26
N ILE A 132 5.58 6.01 3.36
CA ILE A 132 6.45 6.42 4.46
C ILE A 132 7.35 7.54 3.94
N ASN A 133 7.37 8.68 4.64
CA ASN A 133 8.23 9.83 4.32
C ASN A 133 8.12 10.26 2.85
N PRO A 134 6.91 10.67 2.40
CA PRO A 134 6.68 11.02 1.01
C PRO A 134 7.55 12.20 0.58
N THR A 135 8.01 12.15 -0.67
CA THR A 135 8.75 13.23 -1.34
C THR A 135 7.84 14.20 -2.10
N PHE A 136 6.55 13.88 -2.19
CA PHE A 136 5.50 14.75 -2.75
C PHE A 136 4.75 15.48 -1.63
N GLY A 137 4.07 16.57 -2.00
CA GLY A 137 3.44 17.47 -1.06
C GLY A 137 1.94 17.24 -0.87
N VAL A 138 1.31 18.20 -0.20
CA VAL A 138 -0.13 18.19 0.06
C VAL A 138 -0.97 18.32 -1.20
N GLU A 139 -0.46 18.97 -2.25
CA GLU A 139 -1.21 19.20 -3.49
C GLU A 139 -1.43 17.89 -4.26
N GLU A 140 -0.44 17.00 -4.36
CA GLU A 140 -0.63 15.67 -4.97
C GLU A 140 -1.68 14.83 -4.23
N ILE A 141 -1.77 15.00 -2.91
CA ILE A 141 -2.77 14.32 -2.07
C ILE A 141 -4.16 14.91 -2.28
N ILE A 142 -4.29 16.23 -2.37
CA ILE A 142 -5.56 16.90 -2.69
C ILE A 142 -6.04 16.45 -4.08
N GLU A 143 -5.14 16.38 -5.06
CA GLU A 143 -5.47 15.92 -6.40
C GLU A 143 -5.90 14.46 -6.43
N PHE A 144 -5.21 13.57 -5.69
CA PHE A 144 -5.63 12.19 -5.53
C PHE A 144 -7.06 12.09 -4.95
N ILE A 145 -7.37 12.85 -3.89
CA ILE A 145 -8.69 12.83 -3.26
C ILE A 145 -9.76 13.40 -4.20
N LYS A 146 -9.45 14.46 -4.95
CA LYS A 146 -10.34 14.99 -6.00
C LYS A 146 -10.59 13.96 -7.09
N HIS A 147 -9.55 13.27 -7.54
CA HIS A 147 -9.67 12.20 -8.53
C HIS A 147 -10.56 11.06 -8.02
N TRP A 148 -10.39 10.62 -6.78
CA TRP A 148 -11.28 9.63 -6.16
C TRP A 148 -12.73 10.14 -6.02
N LYS A 149 -12.92 11.40 -5.58
CA LYS A 149 -14.24 12.00 -5.39
C LYS A 149 -15.01 12.13 -6.70
N ASN A 150 -14.33 12.43 -7.80
CA ASN A 150 -14.95 12.62 -9.13
C ASN A 150 -14.90 11.35 -10.00
N GLY A 151 -14.19 10.33 -9.55
CA GLY A 151 -14.02 9.05 -10.25
C GLY A 151 -15.07 8.02 -9.87
N ASN A 152 -14.87 6.80 -10.36
CA ASN A 152 -15.77 5.66 -10.16
C ASN A 152 -15.17 4.54 -9.29
N ASN A 153 -13.99 4.75 -8.69
CA ASN A 153 -13.39 3.78 -7.77
C ASN A 153 -14.23 3.73 -6.49
N THR A 154 -15.08 2.70 -6.39
CA THR A 154 -15.92 2.39 -5.21
C THR A 154 -15.28 1.37 -4.29
N THR A 155 -14.06 0.89 -4.58
CA THR A 155 -13.38 -0.14 -3.77
C THR A 155 -12.26 0.43 -2.92
N PHE A 156 -11.81 1.66 -3.19
CA PHE A 156 -10.78 2.33 -2.40
C PHE A 156 -11.20 2.46 -0.94
N VAL A 157 -10.29 2.17 -0.01
CA VAL A 157 -10.54 2.13 1.43
C VAL A 157 -9.73 3.17 2.18
N ALA A 158 -8.39 3.21 2.00
CA ALA A 158 -7.57 4.15 2.73
C ALA A 158 -6.28 4.56 2.02
N LEU A 159 -5.92 5.83 2.22
CA LEU A 159 -4.59 6.39 1.97
C LEU A 159 -3.97 6.78 3.31
N LEU A 160 -2.81 6.21 3.60
CA LEU A 160 -2.07 6.47 4.84
C LEU A 160 -0.70 7.01 4.51
N THR A 161 -0.36 8.15 5.08
CA THR A 161 0.94 8.77 4.87
C THR A 161 1.52 9.11 6.23
N VAL A 162 2.72 8.61 6.50
CA VAL A 162 3.44 8.91 7.74
C VAL A 162 4.67 9.74 7.43
N GLU A 163 5.10 10.53 8.41
CA GLU A 163 6.24 11.44 8.28
C GLU A 163 5.99 12.54 7.23
N VAL A 164 4.75 13.02 7.16
CA VAL A 164 4.38 14.10 6.24
C VAL A 164 4.96 15.45 6.66
N PRO A 165 5.25 16.36 5.70
CA PRO A 165 5.68 17.72 6.01
C PRO A 165 4.61 18.53 6.76
N GLN A 166 5.03 19.64 7.37
CA GLN A 166 4.18 20.53 8.18
C GLN A 166 2.99 21.12 7.39
N GLU A 167 3.12 21.28 6.07
CA GLU A 167 2.06 21.82 5.20
C GLU A 167 0.75 21.00 5.27
N PHE A 168 0.83 19.70 5.55
CA PHE A 168 -0.34 18.84 5.75
C PHE A 168 -1.17 19.22 6.98
N MET A 169 -0.62 20.05 7.88
CA MET A 169 -1.29 20.45 9.12
C MET A 169 -2.32 21.56 8.90
N ASP A 170 -2.38 22.17 7.72
CA ASP A 170 -3.42 23.14 7.37
C ASP A 170 -4.77 22.45 7.18
N ARG A 171 -5.51 22.31 8.28
CA ARG A 171 -6.89 21.79 8.26
C ARG A 171 -7.82 22.68 7.45
N GLY A 172 -7.58 24.00 7.41
CA GLY A 172 -8.40 24.96 6.67
C GLY A 172 -8.36 24.69 5.17
N ARG A 173 -7.19 24.31 4.64
CA ARG A 173 -7.02 23.86 3.26
C ARG A 173 -8.02 22.75 2.89
N PHE A 174 -8.06 21.67 3.67
CA PHE A 174 -8.96 20.54 3.39
C PHE A 174 -10.45 20.88 3.58
N ILE A 175 -10.79 21.73 4.55
CA ILE A 175 -12.17 22.22 4.71
C ILE A 175 -12.60 22.99 3.46
N SER A 176 -11.75 23.91 2.99
CA SER A 176 -12.06 24.76 1.83
C SER A 176 -12.16 23.97 0.51
N GLU A 177 -11.31 22.96 0.31
CA GLU A 177 -11.27 22.18 -0.92
C GLU A 177 -12.42 21.17 -1.05
N PHE A 178 -12.95 20.67 0.08
CA PHE A 178 -13.91 19.56 0.07
C PHE A 178 -15.27 19.87 0.73
N ASP A 179 -15.51 21.10 1.19
CA ASP A 179 -16.63 21.45 2.10
C ASP A 179 -16.70 20.49 3.30
N ALA A 180 -15.53 20.13 3.83
CA ALA A 180 -15.44 19.08 4.83
C ALA A 180 -15.92 19.57 6.21
N LYS A 181 -16.69 18.72 6.89
CA LYS A 181 -17.37 19.04 8.15
C LYS A 181 -16.78 18.24 9.30
N PRO A 182 -16.85 18.73 10.55
CA PRO A 182 -16.45 17.92 11.70
C PRO A 182 -17.24 16.61 11.79
N TRP A 183 -16.68 15.61 12.45
CA TRP A 183 -17.35 14.34 12.72
C TRP A 183 -18.74 14.53 13.35
N ASP A 184 -19.72 13.82 12.81
CA ASP A 184 -21.08 13.71 13.32
C ASP A 184 -21.36 12.25 13.73
N PRO A 185 -21.61 11.95 15.02
CA PRO A 185 -21.88 10.60 15.50
C PRO A 185 -23.16 9.98 14.92
N THR A 186 -24.08 10.80 14.38
CA THR A 186 -25.31 10.32 13.74
C THR A 186 -25.08 9.86 12.30
N LYS A 187 -23.96 10.25 11.68
CA LYS A 187 -23.62 9.89 10.31
C LYS A 187 -22.71 8.68 10.20
N ARG A 188 -21.82 8.47 11.17
CA ARG A 188 -20.90 7.33 11.23
C ARG A 188 -20.31 7.12 12.61
N GLU A 189 -19.74 5.93 12.82
CA GLU A 189 -19.01 5.59 14.02
C GLU A 189 -17.79 6.45 14.28
N LYS A 190 -17.40 6.47 15.55
CA LYS A 190 -16.21 7.18 16.03
C LYS A 190 -14.91 6.58 15.47
N CYS A 191 -14.84 5.26 15.41
CA CYS A 191 -13.62 4.52 15.11
C CYS A 191 -13.72 3.85 13.75
N PHE A 192 -12.65 3.93 12.96
CA PHE A 192 -12.49 3.13 11.76
C PHE A 192 -11.64 1.92 12.12
N ILE A 193 -12.19 0.73 11.90
CA ILE A 193 -11.44 -0.52 12.02
C ILE A 193 -10.92 -0.82 10.62
N TYR A 194 -9.61 -0.78 10.44
CA TYR A 194 -8.99 -1.32 9.24
C TYR A 194 -8.31 -2.64 9.57
N GLU A 195 -8.49 -3.57 8.64
CA GLU A 195 -8.20 -4.99 8.82
C GLU A 195 -6.70 -5.26 8.99
N LYS A 196 -6.41 -6.49 9.43
CA LYS A 196 -5.07 -7.06 9.58
C LYS A 196 -4.24 -6.95 8.28
N GLU A 197 -4.86 -6.79 7.12
CA GLU A 197 -4.21 -6.73 5.80
C GLU A 197 -3.11 -5.66 5.62
N ILE A 198 -3.18 -4.52 6.30
CA ILE A 198 -2.11 -3.51 6.16
C ILE A 198 -0.91 -3.84 7.08
N THR A 199 -1.15 -4.51 8.21
CA THR A 199 -0.15 -4.63 9.29
C THR A 199 0.27 -6.07 9.61
N ASP A 200 -0.39 -7.05 9.00
CA ASP A 200 -0.29 -8.50 9.18
C ASP A 200 -0.40 -9.01 10.62
N LYS A 201 -0.77 -8.15 11.57
CA LYS A 201 -0.70 -8.44 13.00
C LYS A 201 -2.08 -8.47 13.64
N GLN A 202 -2.80 -7.36 13.59
CA GLN A 202 -4.09 -7.22 14.26
C GLN A 202 -4.92 -6.13 13.61
N ASN A 203 -6.24 -6.17 13.84
CA ASN A 203 -7.12 -5.06 13.49
C ASN A 203 -6.61 -3.79 14.16
N VAL A 204 -6.43 -2.74 13.36
CA VAL A 204 -6.02 -1.45 13.88
C VAL A 204 -7.25 -0.56 13.96
N VAL A 205 -7.46 0.00 15.15
CA VAL A 205 -8.55 0.92 15.42
C VAL A 205 -8.04 2.34 15.32
N ALA A 206 -8.52 3.08 14.33
CA ALA A 206 -8.27 4.50 14.19
C ALA A 206 -9.45 5.30 14.77
N ASP A 207 -9.26 5.98 15.90
CA ASP A 207 -10.22 6.99 16.37
C ASP A 207 -10.28 8.13 15.34
N LEU A 208 -11.43 8.35 14.69
CA LEU A 208 -11.64 9.39 13.69
C LEU A 208 -12.60 10.50 14.16
N SER A 209 -12.83 10.64 15.47
CA SER A 209 -13.69 11.70 16.05
C SER A 209 -13.22 13.13 15.79
N LYS A 210 -11.92 13.31 15.50
CA LYS A 210 -11.33 14.62 15.14
C LYS A 210 -11.08 14.78 13.64
N GLY A 211 -11.63 13.86 12.84
CA GLY A 211 -11.57 13.89 11.38
C GLY A 211 -12.48 14.98 10.78
N LEU A 212 -12.27 15.20 9.50
CA LEU A 212 -13.08 16.04 8.63
C LEU A 212 -13.79 15.14 7.62
N ASP A 213 -15.11 15.17 7.60
CA ASP A 213 -15.94 14.31 6.79
C ASP A 213 -16.50 15.06 5.59
N PHE A 214 -16.56 14.40 4.44
CA PHE A 214 -17.29 14.87 3.27
C PHE A 214 -17.90 13.67 2.55
N GLU A 215 -18.90 13.94 1.70
CA GLU A 215 -19.62 12.90 0.96
C GLU A 215 -19.31 13.02 -0.54
N ARG A 216 -19.20 11.87 -1.20
CA ARG A 216 -19.21 11.74 -2.65
C ARG A 216 -20.66 11.67 -3.14
N ASP A 217 -20.86 11.97 -4.42
CA ASP A 217 -22.20 12.11 -5.01
C ASP A 217 -23.01 10.80 -4.99
N ASP A 218 -22.32 9.65 -4.92
CA ASP A 218 -22.93 8.32 -4.77
C ASP A 218 -23.22 7.93 -3.30
N GLY A 219 -22.98 8.83 -2.35
CA GLY A 219 -23.23 8.61 -0.93
C GLY A 219 -22.10 7.91 -0.18
N LEU A 220 -20.94 7.64 -0.79
CA LEU A 220 -19.77 7.23 0.00
C LEU A 220 -19.29 8.40 0.88
N LEU A 221 -19.10 8.12 2.17
CA LEU A 221 -18.56 9.07 3.14
C LEU A 221 -17.06 8.86 3.25
N ALA A 222 -16.29 9.94 3.21
CA ALA A 222 -14.86 9.90 3.45
C ALA A 222 -14.45 10.79 4.61
N THR A 223 -13.36 10.42 5.30
CA THR A 223 -12.81 11.16 6.42
C THR A 223 -11.33 11.44 6.21
N ILE A 224 -10.96 12.72 6.35
CA ILE A 224 -9.57 13.18 6.41
C ILE A 224 -9.20 13.38 7.89
N LYS A 225 -8.13 12.73 8.34
CA LYS A 225 -7.56 12.95 9.67
C LYS A 225 -6.08 13.27 9.58
N ILE A 226 -5.73 14.42 10.12
CA ILE A 226 -4.36 14.85 10.30
C ILE A 226 -3.97 14.65 11.77
N ARG A 227 -2.85 13.97 12.01
CA ARG A 227 -2.31 13.72 13.35
C ARG A 227 -0.99 14.47 13.50
N PRO A 228 -0.99 15.61 14.20
CA PRO A 228 0.25 16.28 14.54
C PRO A 228 1.05 15.42 15.52
N SER A 229 2.37 15.57 15.48
CA SER A 229 3.33 14.92 16.37
C SER A 229 4.23 16.01 16.94
N ARG A 230 4.74 15.82 18.17
CA ARG A 230 5.73 16.72 18.76
C ARG A 230 7.05 16.71 18.00
N ASN A 231 7.40 15.56 17.43
CA ASN A 231 8.44 15.49 16.43
C ASN A 231 7.80 15.76 15.07
N VAL A 232 8.16 16.89 14.47
CA VAL A 232 7.65 17.34 13.16
C VAL A 232 7.92 16.35 12.04
N ARG A 233 8.88 15.43 12.21
CA ARG A 233 9.14 14.33 11.27
C ARG A 233 8.18 13.16 11.40
N HIS A 234 7.19 13.19 12.30
CA HIS A 234 6.26 12.08 12.51
C HIS A 234 4.79 12.49 12.44
N HIS A 235 4.49 13.58 11.75
CA HIS A 235 3.11 13.89 11.39
C HIS A 235 2.52 12.75 10.56
N ARG A 236 1.21 12.54 10.68
CA ARG A 236 0.51 11.54 9.87
C ARG A 236 -0.69 12.17 9.19
N PHE A 237 -0.84 11.86 7.91
CA PHE A 237 -2.04 12.12 7.14
C PHE A 237 -2.78 10.81 6.93
N GLN A 238 -4.10 10.85 7.04
CA GLN A 238 -4.95 9.70 6.84
C GLN A 238 -6.21 10.12 6.10
N PHE A 239 -6.56 9.36 5.07
CA PHE A 239 -7.80 9.50 4.34
C PHE A 239 -8.47 8.12 4.28
N PHE A 240 -9.71 8.05 4.75
CA PHE A 240 -10.49 6.81 4.85
C PHE A 240 -11.82 6.95 4.12
N VAL A 241 -12.27 5.88 3.48
CA VAL A 241 -13.57 5.77 2.84
C VAL A 241 -14.41 4.74 3.59
N TRP A 242 -15.60 5.16 4.02
CA TRP A 242 -16.51 4.35 4.83
C TRP A 242 -17.47 3.57 3.93
N HIS A 243 -17.14 2.31 3.67
CA HIS A 243 -18.03 1.34 3.02
C HIS A 243 -19.16 0.87 3.95
N LYS A 244 -18.89 0.89 5.26
CA LYS A 244 -19.89 0.69 6.32
C LYS A 244 -19.73 1.81 7.32
N ARG A 245 -20.75 2.67 7.47
CA ARG A 245 -20.71 3.82 8.37
C ARG A 245 -20.88 3.41 9.85
N PHE A 246 -21.56 2.29 10.09
CA PHE A 246 -21.80 1.70 11.40
C PHE A 246 -21.56 0.19 11.32
N THR A 247 -20.91 -0.34 12.34
CA THR A 247 -20.83 -1.77 12.63
C THR A 247 -22.11 -2.16 13.35
N THR A 248 -23.15 -2.53 12.60
CA THR A 248 -24.28 -3.22 13.21
C THR A 248 -23.76 -4.54 13.77
N SER A 249 -23.92 -4.74 15.07
CA SER A 249 -23.89 -6.08 15.65
C SER A 249 -25.06 -6.83 15.02
N GLU A 250 -24.79 -7.74 14.09
CA GLU A 250 -25.75 -8.81 13.77
C GLU A 250 -25.86 -9.77 14.96
#